data_AF-A0A9D7TM81-F1
#
_entry.id   AF-A0A9D7TM81-F1
#
_cell.length_a   1.000
_cell.length_b   1.000
_cell.length_c   1.000
_cell.angle_alpha   90.00
_cell.angle_beta   90.00
_cell.angle_gamma   90.00
#
_symmetry.space_group_name_H-M   'P 1'
#
loop_
_entity.id
_entity.type
_entity.pdbx_description
1 polymer ?
#
loop_
_entity_poly.entity_id
_entity_poly.type
_entity_poly.pdbx_seq_one_letter_code
_entity_poly.pdbx_strand_id
1 'polypeptide(L)'
;MKKQIIIFIVLAIVIVLFTTNDSIAQCPMCKISAESNLRDGGSAGKGLNFGILYMFALPYLLVSTLGFLWFKNRKNYDNEDDSSQVV
;
A
#
# COMPACT_ATOMS: atom_id res chain seq x y z
N MET A 1 -11.61 14.17 -27.66
CA MET A 1 -10.29 14.44 -27.05
C MET A 1 -10.22 13.97 -25.60
N LYS A 2 -10.94 14.59 -24.65
CA LYS A 2 -10.86 14.26 -23.21
C LYS A 2 -11.22 12.80 -22.85
N LYS A 3 -12.27 12.27 -23.49
CA LYS A 3 -12.72 10.87 -23.28
C LYS A 3 -11.67 9.84 -23.73
N GLN A 4 -10.96 10.15 -24.81
CA GLN A 4 -9.87 9.30 -25.32
C GLN A 4 -8.64 9.35 -24.40
N ILE A 5 -8.33 10.52 -23.82
CA ILE A 5 -7.27 10.67 -22.81
C ILE A 5 -7.60 9.84 -21.56
N ILE A 6 -8.85 9.89 -21.08
CA ILE A 6 -9.28 9.10 -19.91
C ILE A 6 -9.16 7.59 -20.20
N ILE A 7 -9.58 7.14 -21.38
CA ILE A 7 -9.44 5.73 -21.79
C ILE A 7 -7.96 5.32 -21.83
N PHE A 8 -7.09 6.18 -22.36
CA PHE A 8 -5.65 5.90 -22.45
C PHE A 8 -4.99 5.80 -21.06
N ILE A 9 -5.38 6.68 -20.13
CA ILE A 9 -4.89 6.65 -18.74
C ILE A 9 -5.35 5.39 -18.02
N VAL A 10 -6.63 5.02 -18.15
CA VAL A 10 -7.16 3.80 -17.53
C VAL A 10 -6.48 2.56 -18.10
N LEU A 11 -6.26 2.51 -19.41
CA LEU A 11 -5.56 1.40 -20.06
C LEU A 11 -4.11 1.29 -19.58
N ALA A 12 -3.39 2.41 -19.46
CA ALA A 12 -2.03 2.45 -18.96
C ALA A 12 -1.95 1.95 -17.50
N ILE A 13 -2.89 2.35 -16.64
CA ILE A 13 -2.97 1.89 -15.24
C ILE A 13 -3.21 0.38 -15.18
N VAL A 14 -4.14 -0.13 -16.00
CA VAL A 14 -4.42 -1.57 -16.08
C VAL A 14 -3.17 -2.33 -16.50
N ILE A 15 -2.46 -1.89 -17.55
CA ILE A 15 -1.23 -2.54 -18.00
C ILE A 15 -0.19 -2.61 -16.88
N VAL A 16 0.02 -1.52 -16.14
CA VAL A 16 0.96 -1.48 -15.00
C VAL A 16 0.56 -2.46 -13.90
N LEU A 17 -0.72 -2.59 -13.59
CA LEU A 17 -1.22 -3.54 -12.58
C LEU A 17 -1.03 -5.01 -12.97
N PHE A 18 -1.06 -5.32 -14.27
CA PHE A 18 -0.85 -6.68 -14.79
C PHE A 18 0.62 -7.01 -15.08
N THR A 19 1.54 -6.04 -14.98
CA THR A 19 2.98 -6.34 -15.00
C THR A 19 3.41 -6.93 -13.65
N THR A 20 3.47 -8.26 -13.59
CA THR A 20 4.20 -8.96 -12.52
C THR A 20 5.69 -8.78 -12.78
N ASN A 21 6.24 -7.68 -12.29
CA ASN A 21 7.68 -7.59 -12.15
C ASN A 21 8.07 -8.61 -11.08
N ASP A 22 8.70 -9.71 -11.47
CA ASP A 22 9.55 -10.47 -10.56
C ASP A 22 10.36 -9.43 -9.79
N SER A 23 10.22 -9.42 -8.47
CA SER A 23 10.71 -8.36 -7.61
C SER A 23 12.23 -8.30 -7.65
N ILE A 24 12.77 -7.67 -8.69
CA ILE A 24 14.13 -7.15 -8.72
C ILE A 24 14.09 -5.97 -7.77
N ALA A 25 14.34 -6.24 -6.49
CA ALA A 25 14.41 -5.21 -5.47
C ALA A 25 15.26 -4.04 -5.98
N GLN A 26 14.71 -2.83 -5.94
CA GLN A 26 15.36 -1.63 -6.49
C GLN A 26 16.64 -1.21 -5.75
N CYS A 27 17.03 -1.94 -4.70
CA CYS A 27 18.35 -1.88 -4.09
C CYS A 27 19.10 -3.19 -4.37
N PRO A 28 19.79 -3.31 -5.53
CA PRO A 28 20.52 -4.54 -5.89
C PRO A 28 21.58 -4.92 -4.85
N MET A 29 22.13 -3.95 -4.12
CA MET A 29 23.15 -4.21 -3.10
C MET A 29 22.60 -4.99 -1.89
N CYS A 30 21.39 -4.69 -1.42
CA CYS A 30 20.79 -5.37 -0.26
C CYS A 30 20.28 -6.77 -0.62
N LYS A 31 19.77 -6.97 -1.84
CA LYS A 31 19.32 -8.27 -2.33
C LYS A 31 20.51 -9.22 -2.50
N ILE A 32 21.58 -8.77 -3.17
CA ILE A 32 22.76 -9.60 -3.44
C ILE A 32 23.41 -10.06 -2.14
N SER A 33 23.58 -9.16 -1.16
CA SER A 33 24.19 -9.50 0.14
C SER A 33 23.37 -10.54 0.91
N ALA A 34 22.04 -10.39 0.96
CA ALA A 34 21.14 -11.34 1.61
C ALA A 34 21.14 -12.70 0.88
N GLU A 35 21.17 -12.71 -0.45
CA GLU A 35 21.17 -13.94 -1.25
C GLU A 35 22.52 -14.67 -1.16
N SER A 36 23.65 -13.95 -1.08
CA SER A 36 24.97 -14.55 -0.82
C SER A 36 25.08 -15.15 0.58
N ASN A 37 24.52 -14.49 1.60
CA ASN A 37 24.48 -15.04 2.96
C ASN A 37 23.69 -16.36 3.02
N LEU A 38 22.56 -16.43 2.32
CA LEU A 38 21.76 -17.66 2.22
C LEU A 38 22.50 -18.79 1.48
N ARG A 39 23.27 -18.47 0.44
CA ARG A 39 24.07 -19.45 -0.34
C ARG A 39 25.23 -20.04 0.46
N ASP A 40 25.85 -19.25 1.33
CA ASP A 40 26.93 -19.69 2.22
C ASP A 40 26.42 -20.36 3.52
N GLY A 41 25.12 -20.66 3.61
CA GLY A 41 24.50 -21.37 4.74
C GLY A 41 24.03 -20.47 5.89
N GLY A 42 24.14 -19.16 5.74
CA GLY A 42 23.59 -18.16 6.67
C GLY A 42 22.06 -18.02 6.56
N SER A 43 21.44 -17.42 7.56
CA SER A 43 19.99 -17.17 7.59
C SER A 43 19.60 -15.74 7.23
N ALA A 44 20.60 -14.85 7.09
CA ALA A 44 20.40 -13.44 6.78
C ALA A 44 19.84 -13.29 5.36
N GLY A 45 18.53 -13.02 5.25
CA GLY A 45 17.81 -12.93 3.98
C GLY A 45 16.52 -13.75 3.93
N LYS A 46 16.34 -14.72 4.85
CA LYS A 46 15.06 -15.44 5.00
C LYS A 46 13.97 -14.43 5.33
N GLY A 47 12.96 -14.32 4.48
CA GLY A 47 11.79 -13.46 4.69
C GLY A 47 11.92 -12.02 4.18
N LEU A 48 12.96 -11.66 3.41
CA LEU A 48 13.13 -10.30 2.86
C LEU A 48 11.92 -9.84 2.03
N ASN A 49 11.35 -10.72 1.21
CA ASN A 49 10.13 -10.44 0.44
C ASN A 49 8.92 -10.11 1.33
N PHE A 50 8.82 -10.78 2.50
CA PHE A 50 7.77 -10.50 3.47
C PHE A 50 7.98 -9.13 4.13
N GLY A 51 9.24 -8.76 4.42
CA GLY A 51 9.59 -7.44 4.93
C GLY A 51 9.25 -6.30 3.97
N ILE A 52 9.50 -6.47 2.66
CA ILE A 52 9.15 -5.48 1.64
C ILE A 52 7.63 -5.30 1.53
N LEU A 53 6.88 -6.40 1.45
CA LEU A 53 5.42 -6.36 1.42
C LEU A 53 4.84 -5.72 2.69
N TYR A 54 5.42 -6.01 3.86
CA TYR A 54 5.00 -5.42 5.13
C TYR A 54 5.23 -3.90 5.17
N MET A 55 6.40 -3.44 4.73
CA MET A 55 6.73 -2.01 4.67
C MET A 55 5.84 -1.21 3.72
N PHE A 56 5.39 -1.80 2.61
CA PHE A 56 4.40 -1.17 1.75
C PHE A 56 2.98 -1.26 2.31
N ALA A 57 2.56 -2.40 2.86
CA ALA A 57 1.20 -2.58 3.37
C ALA A 57 0.90 -1.71 4.61
N LEU A 58 1.87 -1.54 5.50
CA LEU A 58 1.72 -0.81 6.76
C LEU A 58 1.23 0.65 6.57
N PRO A 59 1.85 1.52 5.74
CA PRO A 59 1.38 2.89 5.58
C PRO A 59 -0.03 2.97 4.99
N TYR A 60 -0.41 2.08 4.07
CA TYR A 60 -1.76 2.07 3.51
C TYR A 60 -2.80 1.64 4.54
N LEU A 61 -2.51 0.64 5.36
CA LEU A 61 -3.40 0.21 6.44
C LEU A 61 -3.56 1.31 7.49
N LEU A 62 -2.48 1.97 7.90
CA LEU A 62 -2.54 3.07 8.85
C LEU A 62 -3.42 4.22 8.35
N VAL A 63 -3.21 4.67 7.11
CA VAL A 63 -4.01 5.76 6.53
C VAL A 63 -5.49 5.34 6.39
N SER A 64 -5.75 4.11 5.95
CA SER A 64 -7.12 3.57 5.83
C SER A 64 -7.84 3.51 7.17
N THR A 65 -7.19 2.99 8.22
CA THR A 65 -7.76 2.91 9.57
C THR A 65 -8.00 4.29 10.16
N LEU A 66 -7.03 5.20 10.07
CA LEU A 66 -7.19 6.58 10.56
C LEU A 66 -8.30 7.33 9.82
N GLY A 67 -8.36 7.19 8.49
CA GLY A 67 -9.43 7.77 7.67
C GLY A 67 -10.80 7.22 8.03
N PHE A 68 -10.91 5.91 8.24
CA PHE A 68 -12.16 5.26 8.65
C PHE A 68 -12.60 5.73 10.05
N LEU A 69 -11.69 5.79 11.02
CA LEU A 69 -11.99 6.27 12.37
C LEU A 69 -12.42 7.75 12.36
N TRP A 70 -11.74 8.58 11.57
CA TRP A 70 -12.12 9.99 11.42
C TRP A 70 -13.51 10.14 10.80
N PHE A 71 -13.82 9.39 9.74
CA PHE A 71 -15.14 9.40 9.11
C PHE A 71 -16.23 8.91 10.06
N LYS A 72 -15.98 7.83 10.82
CA LYS A 72 -16.90 7.32 11.84
C LYS A 72 -17.13 8.34 12.95
N ASN A 73 -16.08 8.99 13.42
CA ASN A 73 -16.18 10.01 14.46
C ASN A 73 -16.96 11.24 13.97
N ARG A 74 -16.72 11.69 12.74
CA ARG A 74 -17.47 12.79 12.14
C ARG A 74 -18.96 12.46 11.97
N LYS A 75 -19.28 11.23 11.53
CA LYS A 75 -20.68 10.79 11.45
C LYS A 75 -21.35 10.79 12.83
N ASN A 76 -20.63 10.48 13.90
CA ASN A 76 -21.20 10.57 15.26
C ASN A 76 -21.47 12.01 15.70
N TYR A 77 -20.64 12.98 15.30
CA TYR A 77 -20.90 14.41 15.56
C TYR A 77 -22.15 14.92 14.82
N ASP A 78 -22.37 14.50 13.57
CA ASP A 78 -23.57 14.87 12.79
C ASP A 78 -24.88 14.27 13.38
N ASN A 79 -24.80 13.25 14.25
CA ASN A 79 -25.96 12.66 14.95
C ASN A 79 -26.17 13.21 16.38
N GLU A 80 -25.18 13.90 16.96
CA GLU A 80 -25.23 14.45 18.33
C GLU A 80 -25.58 15.95 18.32
N ASP A 81 -25.27 16.66 17.22
CA ASP A 81 -25.74 18.03 16.95
C ASP A 81 -27.24 18.06 16.58
N ASP A 82 -27.78 16.99 15.97
CA ASP A 82 -29.23 16.86 15.69
C ASP A 82 -30.05 16.62 16.96
N SER A 83 -29.49 15.96 17.98
CA SER A 83 -30.18 15.71 19.26
C SER A 83 -30.07 16.86 20.27
N SER A 84 -29.15 17.81 20.07
CA SER A 84 -28.98 18.99 20.94
C SER A 84 -29.72 20.24 20.44
N GLN A 85 -30.26 20.21 19.22
CA GLN A 85 -31.12 21.27 18.67
C GLN A 85 -32.62 21.01 18.87
N VAL A 86 -32.99 19.94 19.60
CA VAL A 86 -34.39 19.52 19.88
C VAL A 86 -34.71 19.54 21.39
N VAL A 87 -33.95 20.28 22.19
CA VAL A 87 -34.31 20.63 23.59
C VAL A 87 -34.23 22.13 23.80
#